data_AF-A0A0N8K1B2-F1
#
_entry.id   AF-A0A0N8K1B2-F1
#
_cell.length_a   1.000
_cell.length_b   1.000
_cell.length_c   1.000
_cell.angle_alpha   90.00
_cell.angle_beta   90.00
_cell.angle_gamma   90.00
#
_symmetry.space_group_name_H-M   'P 1'
#
loop_
_entity.id
_entity.type
_entity.pdbx_description
1 polymer ?
#
loop_
_entity_poly.entity_id
_entity_poly.type
_entity_poly.pdbx_seq_one_letter_code
_entity_poly.pdbx_strand_id
1 'polypeptide(L)'
;MAPSPQLSDALSDESGTGQQLNMQQSGGSAWPGQPNQPAWPGQPNQPAWPGQPTQPAWPGQPNQPAWPGQPAGPGQNNPAPYSGPPLTVPYDLTLPKGCYDKMLITIDGQFKPNAKMMTVNLCRGNDIAMHFNPRFNDNGKPSVVRNSLVRDRWGKEERDMKNFPFVQGDNFLLKILCTSTDFKVAVNEKHFLEFCHRIQDLNTITQLGIYNDVTLRSVTVETLL
;
A
#
# COMPACT_ATOMS: atom_id res chain seq x y z
N MET A 1 6.09 53.99 28.97
CA MET A 1 6.15 52.82 28.07
C MET A 1 5.87 51.61 28.93
N ALA A 2 4.71 50.98 28.77
CA ALA A 2 4.33 49.81 29.54
C ALA A 2 5.01 48.56 28.97
N PRO A 3 5.61 47.69 29.80
CA PRO A 3 6.05 46.37 29.35
C PRO A 3 4.88 45.37 29.37
N SER A 4 4.82 44.57 28.31
CA SER A 4 3.88 43.44 28.14
C SER A 4 4.14 42.30 29.14
N PRO A 5 3.09 41.57 29.56
CA PRO A 5 3.17 40.54 30.60
C PRO A 5 3.78 39.21 30.12
N GLN A 6 4.52 38.56 31.02
CA GLN A 6 5.05 37.20 30.87
C GLN A 6 4.00 36.14 31.23
N LEU A 7 4.06 35.01 30.51
CA LEU A 7 3.30 33.78 30.73
C LEU A 7 3.80 33.03 31.96
N SER A 8 3.02 32.99 33.04
CA SER A 8 2.90 31.85 33.96
C SER A 8 2.00 32.23 35.14
N ASP A 9 0.71 31.90 35.08
CA ASP A 9 -0.15 31.69 36.23
C ASP A 9 -1.48 31.08 35.76
N ALA A 10 -1.79 29.86 36.22
CA ALA A 10 -3.13 29.30 36.45
C ALA A 10 -3.13 27.77 36.32
N LEU A 11 -2.51 27.07 37.27
CA LEU A 11 -2.98 25.75 37.72
C LEU A 11 -2.57 25.59 39.20
N SER A 12 -3.52 25.93 40.06
CA SER A 12 -3.54 25.70 41.51
C SER A 12 -4.02 24.26 41.81
N ASP A 13 -3.30 23.60 42.71
CA ASP A 13 -3.73 22.75 43.85
C ASP A 13 -4.74 21.58 43.59
N GLU A 14 -4.65 20.38 44.17
CA GLU A 14 -4.20 19.98 45.51
C GLU A 14 -3.60 18.55 45.55
N SER A 15 -2.75 18.37 46.57
CA SER A 15 -2.38 17.16 47.32
C SER A 15 -3.52 16.19 47.67
N GLY A 16 -3.36 14.92 48.04
CA GLY A 16 -2.17 14.13 48.38
C GLY A 16 -2.59 12.84 49.13
N THR A 17 -1.63 11.91 49.28
CA THR A 17 -1.61 10.73 50.20
C THR A 17 -2.62 9.61 49.90
N GLY A 18 -2.34 8.31 50.00
CA GLY A 18 -1.25 7.54 50.58
C GLY A 18 -1.83 6.18 51.02
N GLN A 19 -1.01 5.13 50.96
CA GLN A 19 -1.15 3.81 51.60
C GLN A 19 -1.79 2.63 50.83
N GLN A 20 -1.00 1.56 50.87
CA GLN A 20 -1.13 0.20 50.38
C GLN A 20 -1.52 -0.69 51.56
N LEU A 21 -2.54 -1.54 51.43
CA LEU A 21 -2.68 -2.77 52.24
C LEU A 21 -3.44 -3.85 51.46
N ASN A 22 -2.84 -5.05 51.43
CA ASN A 22 -3.43 -6.32 51.02
C ASN A 22 -3.56 -7.18 52.29
N MET A 23 -4.72 -7.78 52.57
CA MET A 23 -4.87 -9.06 53.27
C MET A 23 -6.33 -9.52 53.39
N GLN A 24 -6.63 -10.60 52.66
CA GLN A 24 -7.34 -11.85 53.02
C GLN A 24 -8.38 -11.94 54.16
N GLN A 25 -9.42 -12.77 53.87
CA GLN A 25 -10.41 -13.47 54.72
C GLN A 25 -11.60 -12.63 55.20
N SER A 26 -12.85 -13.10 55.24
CA SER A 26 -13.50 -14.42 55.16
C SER A 26 -15.02 -14.19 54.98
N GLY A 27 -15.78 -15.23 54.64
CA GLY A 27 -17.23 -15.22 54.84
C GLY A 27 -18.03 -15.80 53.67
N GLY A 28 -18.30 -17.11 53.74
CA GLY A 28 -19.29 -17.75 52.88
C GLY A 28 -20.71 -17.36 53.28
N SER A 29 -21.63 -17.42 52.31
CA SER A 29 -23.04 -17.73 52.51
C SER A 29 -23.63 -18.07 51.14
N ALA A 30 -24.10 -19.30 51.01
CA ALA A 30 -24.79 -19.81 49.84
C ALA A 30 -26.18 -19.15 49.69
N TRP A 31 -26.55 -18.85 48.45
CA TRP A 31 -27.95 -18.68 48.02
C TRP A 31 -28.20 -19.52 46.76
N PRO A 32 -29.42 -20.04 46.57
CA PRO A 32 -29.76 -21.07 45.60
C PRO A 32 -30.34 -20.48 44.30
N GLY A 33 -30.30 -21.26 43.23
CA GLY A 33 -31.13 -21.04 42.03
C GLY A 33 -30.34 -20.71 40.78
N GLN A 34 -29.84 -21.75 40.09
CA GLN A 34 -29.63 -21.67 38.66
C GLN A 34 -30.89 -22.21 37.95
N PRO A 35 -31.50 -21.45 37.03
CA PRO A 35 -32.48 -22.01 36.11
C PRO A 35 -31.76 -22.91 35.11
N ASN A 36 -32.34 -24.10 34.90
CA ASN A 36 -32.01 -25.06 33.86
C ASN A 36 -31.77 -24.36 32.50
N GLN A 37 -30.63 -24.63 31.87
CA GLN A 37 -30.46 -24.31 30.45
C GLN A 37 -31.38 -25.21 29.61
N PRO A 38 -32.11 -24.69 28.60
CA PRO A 38 -32.83 -25.54 27.68
C PRO A 38 -31.85 -26.33 26.81
N ALA A 39 -31.94 -27.65 26.86
CA ALA A 39 -31.32 -28.52 25.87
C ALA A 39 -32.06 -28.31 24.53
N TRP A 40 -31.33 -27.84 23.52
CA TRP A 40 -31.84 -27.77 22.16
C TRP A 40 -32.09 -29.20 21.63
N PRO A 41 -33.22 -29.46 20.95
CA PRO A 41 -33.44 -30.75 20.32
C PRO A 41 -32.43 -30.97 19.19
N GLY A 42 -31.96 -32.22 19.08
CA GLY A 42 -30.96 -32.65 18.10
C GLY A 42 -31.35 -32.30 16.65
N GLN A 43 -30.32 -32.05 15.84
CA GLN A 43 -30.47 -31.74 14.43
C GLN A 43 -31.23 -32.87 13.70
N PRO A 44 -32.23 -32.55 12.85
CA PRO A 44 -32.75 -33.52 11.90
C PRO A 44 -31.68 -33.81 10.85
N ASN A 45 -31.51 -35.08 10.51
CA ASN A 45 -30.62 -35.55 9.45
C ASN A 45 -30.98 -34.84 8.13
N GLN A 46 -29.99 -34.26 7.43
CA GLN A 46 -30.24 -33.60 6.15
C GLN A 46 -30.70 -34.62 5.09
N PRO A 47 -31.70 -34.31 4.26
CA PRO A 47 -32.02 -35.16 3.12
C PRO A 47 -30.89 -35.09 2.08
N ALA A 48 -30.40 -36.23 1.65
CA ALA A 48 -29.49 -36.34 0.52
C ALA A 48 -30.21 -35.90 -0.76
N TRP A 49 -29.65 -34.91 -1.44
CA TRP A 49 -30.12 -34.49 -2.76
C TRP A 49 -29.91 -35.64 -3.76
N PRO A 50 -30.87 -35.91 -4.68
CA PRO A 50 -30.63 -36.86 -5.75
C PRO A 50 -29.49 -36.35 -6.65
N GLY A 51 -28.62 -37.27 -7.06
CA GLY A 51 -27.42 -36.99 -7.85
C GLY A 51 -27.71 -36.19 -9.12
N GLN A 52 -26.74 -35.36 -9.51
CA GLN A 52 -26.82 -34.58 -10.74
C GLN A 52 -27.04 -35.50 -11.95
N PRO A 53 -27.90 -35.13 -12.91
CA PRO A 53 -27.91 -35.79 -14.21
C PRO A 53 -26.58 -35.50 -14.90
N THR A 54 -25.93 -36.54 -15.43
CA THR A 54 -24.82 -36.39 -16.36
C THR A 54 -25.28 -35.58 -17.57
N GLN A 55 -24.58 -34.48 -17.89
CA GLN A 55 -24.85 -33.69 -19.09
C GLN A 55 -24.72 -34.56 -20.35
N PRO A 56 -25.59 -34.38 -21.36
CA PRO A 56 -25.35 -34.97 -22.68
C PRO A 56 -24.12 -34.33 -23.31
N ALA A 57 -23.24 -35.15 -23.88
CA ALA A 57 -22.20 -34.66 -24.76
C ALA A 57 -22.85 -34.10 -26.04
N TRP A 58 -22.61 -32.82 -26.32
CA TRP A 58 -22.99 -32.22 -27.59
C TRP A 58 -22.21 -32.90 -28.73
N PRO A 59 -22.84 -33.24 -29.87
CA PRO A 59 -22.11 -33.75 -31.01
C PRO A 59 -21.17 -32.65 -31.53
N GLY A 60 -19.94 -33.07 -31.91
CA GLY A 60 -18.90 -32.16 -32.38
C GLY A 60 -19.38 -31.24 -33.49
N GLN A 61 -18.97 -29.97 -33.41
CA GLN A 61 -19.31 -28.98 -34.43
C GLN A 61 -18.71 -29.39 -35.79
N PRO A 62 -19.46 -29.28 -36.91
CA PRO A 62 -18.87 -29.42 -38.23
C PRO A 62 -17.95 -28.24 -38.51
N ASN A 63 -16.85 -28.53 -39.18
CA ASN A 63 -15.82 -27.57 -39.61
C ASN A 63 -16.48 -26.39 -40.35
N GLN A 64 -16.35 -25.17 -39.83
CA GLN A 64 -16.83 -23.97 -40.53
C GLN A 64 -15.87 -23.61 -41.67
N PRO A 65 -16.37 -23.18 -42.86
CA PRO A 65 -15.51 -22.68 -43.92
C PRO A 65 -14.92 -21.32 -43.52
N ALA A 66 -13.62 -21.15 -43.77
CA ALA A 66 -12.91 -19.90 -43.54
C ALA A 66 -13.41 -18.82 -44.51
N TRP A 67 -13.92 -17.71 -43.96
CA TRP A 67 -14.23 -16.51 -44.71
C TRP A 67 -12.92 -15.75 -45.02
N PRO A 68 -12.69 -15.29 -46.26
CA PRO A 68 -11.50 -14.50 -46.58
C PRO A 68 -11.68 -13.05 -46.09
N GLY A 69 -10.74 -12.61 -45.24
CA GLY A 69 -10.39 -11.22 -45.06
C GLY A 69 -11.36 -10.37 -44.24
N GLN A 70 -11.17 -10.35 -42.92
CA GLN A 70 -11.50 -9.17 -42.11
C GLN A 70 -10.18 -8.50 -41.69
N PRO A 71 -10.00 -7.18 -41.93
CA PRO A 71 -8.84 -6.46 -41.43
C PRO A 71 -8.88 -6.42 -39.90
N ALA A 72 -7.75 -6.75 -39.27
CA ALA A 72 -7.58 -6.64 -37.83
C ALA A 72 -7.89 -5.20 -37.39
N GLY A 73 -8.88 -5.04 -36.50
CA GLY A 73 -9.04 -3.80 -35.75
C GLY A 73 -7.76 -3.50 -34.96
N PRO A 74 -7.49 -2.23 -34.61
CA PRO A 74 -6.26 -1.88 -33.92
C PRO A 74 -6.18 -2.66 -32.62
N GLY A 75 -5.21 -3.57 -32.57
CA GLY A 75 -4.97 -4.45 -31.44
C GLY A 75 -4.81 -3.61 -30.18
N GLN A 76 -5.55 -3.96 -29.14
CA GLN A 76 -5.11 -3.67 -27.79
C GLN A 76 -3.73 -4.32 -27.66
N ASN A 77 -2.68 -3.49 -27.68
CA ASN A 77 -1.32 -3.90 -27.35
C ASN A 77 -1.30 -4.32 -25.88
N ASN A 78 -1.83 -5.51 -25.58
CA ASN A 78 -1.48 -6.20 -24.35
C ASN A 78 -0.04 -6.66 -24.55
N PRO A 79 0.94 -6.11 -23.82
CA PRO A 79 2.29 -6.66 -23.86
C PRO A 79 2.22 -8.14 -23.50
N ALA A 80 2.98 -8.96 -24.23
CA ALA A 80 3.08 -10.40 -23.98
C ALA A 80 3.38 -10.65 -22.48
N PRO A 81 2.82 -11.72 -21.88
CA PRO A 81 3.07 -12.01 -20.48
C PRO A 81 4.58 -12.21 -20.26
N TYR A 82 5.14 -11.43 -19.33
CA TYR A 82 6.53 -11.55 -18.90
C TYR A 82 6.79 -13.00 -18.46
N SER A 83 7.73 -13.67 -19.13
CA SER A 83 8.07 -15.09 -18.91
C SER A 83 9.14 -15.31 -17.84
N GLY A 84 9.52 -14.26 -17.12
CA GLY A 84 10.42 -14.36 -15.97
C GLY A 84 9.70 -14.85 -14.71
N PRO A 85 10.47 -15.15 -13.65
CA PRO A 85 9.89 -15.49 -12.35
C PRO A 85 8.99 -14.34 -11.85
N PRO A 86 7.92 -14.66 -11.10
CA PRO A 86 7.02 -13.64 -10.56
C PRO A 86 7.78 -12.68 -9.65
N LEU A 87 7.52 -11.38 -9.82
CA LEU A 87 8.09 -10.35 -8.96
C LEU A 87 7.47 -10.44 -7.55
N THR A 88 8.32 -10.60 -6.53
CA THR A 88 7.89 -10.68 -5.13
C THR A 88 8.01 -9.34 -4.42
N VAL A 89 7.16 -9.09 -3.42
CA VAL A 89 7.24 -7.91 -2.54
C VAL A 89 7.61 -8.40 -1.13
N PRO A 90 8.69 -7.90 -0.49
CA PRO A 90 9.51 -6.76 -0.90
C PRO A 90 10.31 -7.02 -2.18
N TYR A 91 10.44 -5.96 -3.00
CA TYR A 91 11.20 -5.96 -4.24
C TYR A 91 12.31 -4.94 -4.15
N ASP A 92 13.55 -5.38 -4.31
CA ASP A 92 14.73 -4.52 -4.33
C ASP A 92 15.41 -4.59 -5.70
N LEU A 93 15.78 -3.42 -6.23
CA LEU A 93 16.47 -3.27 -7.51
C LEU A 93 17.66 -2.34 -7.35
N THR A 94 18.85 -2.86 -7.69
CA THR A 94 20.05 -2.04 -7.79
C THR A 94 20.03 -1.17 -9.04
N LEU A 95 20.37 0.09 -8.87
CA LEU A 95 20.53 1.12 -9.89
C LEU A 95 22.05 1.37 -10.05
N PRO A 96 22.75 0.70 -10.97
CA PRO A 96 24.22 0.68 -10.99
C PRO A 96 24.87 2.04 -11.22
N LYS A 97 24.17 2.95 -11.90
CA LYS A 97 24.62 4.33 -12.16
C LYS A 97 24.06 5.34 -11.13
N GLY A 98 23.36 4.84 -10.12
CA GLY A 98 22.42 5.61 -9.31
C GLY A 98 21.31 6.26 -10.12
N CYS A 99 20.65 7.25 -9.53
CA CYS A 99 19.73 8.12 -10.26
C CYS A 99 20.50 9.16 -11.10
N TYR A 100 19.91 9.56 -12.22
CA TYR A 100 20.47 10.57 -13.12
C TYR A 100 19.34 11.29 -13.86
N ASP A 101 19.63 12.47 -14.39
CA ASP A 101 18.67 13.25 -15.18
C ASP A 101 18.12 12.40 -16.35
N LYS A 102 16.82 12.50 -16.57
CA LYS A 102 16.04 11.73 -17.56
C LYS A 102 15.88 10.22 -17.27
N MET A 103 16.35 9.72 -16.13
CA MET A 103 16.05 8.35 -15.72
C MET A 103 14.57 8.20 -15.36
N LEU A 104 13.87 7.30 -16.04
CA LEU A 104 12.47 6.98 -15.79
C LEU A 104 12.36 5.58 -15.18
N ILE A 105 11.78 5.50 -13.98
CA ILE A 105 11.38 4.25 -13.35
C ILE A 105 9.89 4.06 -13.59
N THR A 106 9.50 2.92 -14.15
CA THR A 106 8.08 2.54 -14.32
C THR A 106 7.78 1.30 -13.50
N ILE A 107 6.75 1.39 -12.65
CA ILE A 107 6.27 0.32 -11.78
C ILE A 107 4.82 0.03 -12.18
N ASP A 108 4.59 -1.14 -12.76
CA ASP A 108 3.25 -1.64 -13.09
C ASP A 108 2.85 -2.72 -12.08
N GLY A 109 1.68 -2.55 -11.47
CA GLY A 109 1.22 -3.45 -10.43
C GLY A 109 -0.24 -3.29 -10.08
N GLN A 110 -0.63 -3.93 -8.99
CA GLN A 110 -1.97 -3.88 -8.44
C GLN A 110 -1.88 -3.71 -6.92
N PHE A 111 -2.71 -2.84 -6.35
CA PHE A 111 -2.90 -2.84 -4.90
C PHE A 111 -3.68 -4.08 -4.49
N LYS A 112 -3.25 -4.75 -3.42
CA LYS A 112 -4.02 -5.87 -2.86
C LYS A 112 -5.40 -5.36 -2.39
N PRO A 113 -6.44 -6.22 -2.41
CA PRO A 113 -7.69 -5.90 -1.73
C PRO A 113 -7.42 -5.52 -0.27
N ASN A 114 -8.08 -4.48 0.23
CA ASN A 114 -7.90 -3.94 1.59
C ASN A 114 -6.48 -3.43 1.90
N ALA A 115 -5.68 -3.08 0.87
CA ALA A 115 -4.34 -2.51 1.05
C ALA A 115 -4.33 -1.32 2.02
N LYS A 116 -3.39 -1.29 2.95
CA LYS A 116 -3.19 -0.15 3.85
C LYS A 116 -2.28 0.88 3.19
N MET A 117 -1.18 0.41 2.60
CA MET A 117 -0.20 1.27 1.98
C MET A 117 0.73 0.54 1.00
N MET A 118 1.40 1.33 0.16
CA MET A 118 2.60 0.92 -0.56
C MET A 118 3.76 1.80 -0.09
N THR A 119 4.97 1.26 -0.09
CA THR A 119 6.17 2.07 0.09
C THR A 119 7.08 1.92 -1.13
N VAL A 120 7.54 3.04 -1.67
CA VAL A 120 8.61 3.09 -2.67
C VAL A 120 9.74 3.94 -2.10
N ASN A 121 10.93 3.37 -1.98
CA ASN A 121 12.12 4.06 -1.49
C ASN A 121 13.19 4.11 -2.57
N LEU A 122 13.77 5.29 -2.77
CA LEU A 122 15.03 5.47 -3.49
C LEU A 122 16.13 5.75 -2.46
N CYS A 123 17.09 4.85 -2.32
CA CYS A 123 18.06 4.83 -1.22
C CYS A 123 19.50 5.10 -1.69
N ARG A 124 20.25 5.79 -0.82
CA ARG A 124 21.70 5.97 -0.87
C ARG A 124 22.30 5.32 0.38
N GLY A 125 22.80 4.09 0.26
CA GLY A 125 23.20 3.32 1.43
C GLY A 125 22.02 3.17 2.40
N ASN A 126 22.19 3.66 3.64
CA ASN A 126 21.14 3.62 4.67
C ASN A 126 20.20 4.83 4.63
N ASP A 127 20.52 5.88 3.86
CA ASP A 127 19.66 7.04 3.71
C ASP A 127 18.58 6.78 2.64
N ILE A 128 17.41 7.40 2.80
CA ILE A 128 16.33 7.40 1.82
C ILE A 128 16.26 8.79 1.19
N ALA A 129 16.66 8.90 -0.08
CA ALA A 129 16.59 10.13 -0.85
C ALA A 129 15.13 10.54 -1.09
N MET A 130 14.30 9.59 -1.50
CA MET A 130 12.85 9.77 -1.66
C MET A 130 12.12 8.56 -1.08
N HIS A 131 11.32 8.82 -0.06
CA HIS A 131 10.28 7.93 0.45
C HIS A 131 8.97 8.38 -0.16
N PHE A 132 8.28 7.49 -0.87
CA PHE A 132 6.96 7.72 -1.44
C PHE A 132 6.00 6.69 -0.88
N ASN A 133 5.00 7.13 -0.13
CA ASN A 133 4.16 6.24 0.66
C ASN A 133 2.67 6.60 0.55
N PRO A 134 1.98 6.07 -0.46
CA PRO A 134 0.53 6.11 -0.53
C PRO A 134 -0.10 5.32 0.61
N ARG A 135 -0.98 5.96 1.37
CA ARG A 135 -1.74 5.40 2.48
C ARG A 135 -3.22 5.57 2.19
N PHE A 136 -3.98 4.47 2.23
CA PHE A 136 -5.44 4.53 2.04
C PHE A 136 -6.17 5.12 3.25
N ASN A 137 -5.54 5.12 4.42
CA ASN A 137 -6.05 5.77 5.61
C ASN A 137 -4.90 6.39 6.41
N ASP A 138 -4.93 7.71 6.56
CA ASP A 138 -4.04 8.52 7.37
C ASP A 138 -4.91 9.53 8.11
N ASN A 139 -5.28 9.18 9.35
CA ASN A 139 -6.21 9.93 10.19
C ASN A 139 -7.59 10.17 9.54
N GLY A 140 -8.18 9.13 8.96
CA GLY A 140 -9.53 9.15 8.41
C GLY A 140 -9.64 9.59 6.95
N LYS A 141 -8.52 9.92 6.30
CA LYS A 141 -8.47 10.27 4.87
C LYS A 141 -7.27 9.62 4.18
N PRO A 142 -7.35 9.31 2.88
CA PRO A 142 -6.18 8.83 2.15
C PRO A 142 -5.15 9.96 1.98
N SER A 143 -3.86 9.61 1.93
CA SER A 143 -2.77 10.56 1.72
C SER A 143 -1.58 9.90 1.03
N VAL A 144 -0.73 10.69 0.39
CA VAL A 144 0.59 10.25 -0.08
C VAL A 144 1.63 11.02 0.69
N VAL A 145 2.39 10.33 1.53
CA VAL A 145 3.49 10.94 2.29
C VAL A 145 4.76 10.87 1.46
N ARG A 146 5.38 12.02 1.19
CA ARG A 146 6.76 12.08 0.70
C ARG A 146 7.70 12.62 1.75
N ASN A 147 8.88 12.03 1.86
CA ASN A 147 9.92 12.51 2.77
C ASN A 147 11.32 11.98 2.36
N SER A 148 12.34 12.37 3.10
CA SER A 148 13.68 11.78 3.06
C SER A 148 14.09 11.36 4.47
N LEU A 149 14.89 10.30 4.57
CA LEU A 149 15.53 9.84 5.80
C LEU A 149 17.03 10.04 5.64
N VAL A 150 17.65 10.86 6.49
CA VAL A 150 19.10 11.11 6.42
C VAL A 150 19.68 10.95 7.82
N ARG A 151 20.66 10.04 7.96
CA ARG A 151 21.27 9.69 9.26
C ARG A 151 20.22 9.35 10.32
N ASP A 152 19.33 8.43 9.95
CA ASP A 152 18.24 7.92 10.79
C ASP A 152 17.24 8.98 11.27
N ARG A 153 17.17 10.14 10.58
CA ARG A 153 16.22 11.20 10.89
C ARG A 153 15.35 11.54 9.69
N TRP A 154 14.04 11.43 9.90
CA TRP A 154 13.05 11.88 8.93
C TRP A 154 13.08 13.40 8.82
N GLY A 155 13.00 13.90 7.59
CA GLY A 155 12.83 15.32 7.32
C GLY A 155 11.38 15.79 7.50
N LYS A 156 11.08 16.96 6.95
CA LYS A 156 9.72 17.49 6.87
C LYS A 156 8.89 16.65 5.89
N GLU A 157 7.71 16.20 6.30
CA GLU A 157 6.79 15.51 5.40
C GLU A 157 6.15 16.47 4.39
N GLU A 158 5.95 15.98 3.17
CA GLU A 158 5.15 16.61 2.12
C GLU A 158 3.92 15.74 1.84
N ARG A 159 2.75 16.37 1.78
CA ARG A 159 1.43 15.70 1.71
C ARG A 159 0.45 16.41 0.78
N ASP A 160 0.89 17.50 0.16
CA ASP A 160 0.14 18.24 -0.85
C ASP A 160 -0.18 17.33 -2.05
N MET A 161 -1.47 17.26 -2.40
CA MET A 161 -1.96 16.55 -3.57
C MET A 161 -3.37 17.06 -3.90
N LYS A 162 -3.74 17.05 -5.18
CA LYS A 162 -5.09 17.47 -5.61
C LYS A 162 -6.15 16.42 -5.28
N ASN A 163 -5.84 15.15 -5.55
CA ASN A 163 -6.72 14.00 -5.31
C ASN A 163 -5.85 12.76 -5.09
N PHE A 164 -6.34 11.79 -4.32
CA PHE A 164 -5.65 10.51 -4.15
C PHE A 164 -5.90 9.61 -5.39
N PRO A 165 -4.87 9.14 -6.11
CA PRO A 165 -5.05 8.51 -7.42
C PRO A 165 -5.13 6.97 -7.39
N PHE A 166 -5.04 6.35 -6.21
CA PHE A 166 -5.02 4.89 -6.08
C PHE A 166 -6.32 4.34 -5.52
N VAL A 167 -6.65 3.11 -5.90
CA VAL A 167 -7.85 2.37 -5.45
C VAL A 167 -7.41 0.99 -4.98
N GLN A 168 -7.94 0.53 -3.85
CA GLN A 168 -7.61 -0.80 -3.29
C GLN A 168 -8.15 -1.88 -4.24
N GLY A 169 -7.34 -2.89 -4.55
CA GLY A 169 -7.72 -3.95 -5.49
C GLY A 169 -7.54 -3.59 -6.97
N ASP A 170 -7.23 -2.35 -7.31
CA ASP A 170 -7.07 -1.92 -8.70
C ASP A 170 -5.61 -1.85 -9.14
N ASN A 171 -5.46 -1.88 -10.47
CA ASN A 171 -4.19 -1.70 -11.14
C ASN A 171 -3.69 -0.26 -11.03
N PHE A 172 -2.38 -0.11 -10.97
CA PHE A 172 -1.72 1.19 -11.08
C PHE A 172 -0.51 1.10 -12.01
N LEU A 173 -0.23 2.22 -12.67
CA LEU A 173 1.02 2.47 -13.37
C LEU A 173 1.69 3.69 -12.75
N LEU A 174 2.75 3.47 -11.97
CA LEU A 174 3.51 4.52 -11.31
C LEU A 174 4.78 4.80 -12.12
N LYS A 175 4.98 6.07 -12.49
CA LYS A 175 6.19 6.56 -13.17
C LYS A 175 6.90 7.57 -12.28
N ILE A 176 8.20 7.39 -12.08
CA ILE A 176 9.07 8.32 -11.35
C ILE A 176 10.17 8.73 -12.30
N LEU A 177 10.12 9.98 -12.77
CA LEU A 177 11.13 10.59 -13.61
C LEU A 177 12.09 11.38 -12.72
N CYS A 178 13.36 10.98 -12.71
CA CYS A 178 14.43 11.77 -12.12
C CYS A 178 14.83 12.89 -13.10
N THR A 179 14.72 14.14 -12.64
CA THR A 179 15.22 15.31 -13.37
C THR A 179 16.45 15.88 -12.66
N SER A 180 17.02 16.96 -13.19
CA SER A 180 18.10 17.69 -12.52
C SER A 180 17.69 18.39 -11.21
N THR A 181 16.39 18.63 -10.97
CA THR A 181 15.90 19.40 -9.81
C THR A 181 15.02 18.61 -8.86
N ASP A 182 14.29 17.62 -9.37
CA ASP A 182 13.25 16.92 -8.63
C ASP A 182 12.95 15.54 -9.21
N PHE A 183 12.23 14.73 -8.43
CA PHE A 183 11.53 13.56 -8.92
C PHE A 183 10.11 13.95 -9.32
N LYS A 184 9.77 13.78 -10.60
CA LYS A 184 8.39 13.97 -11.10
C LYS A 184 7.66 12.64 -11.07
N VAL A 185 6.48 12.63 -10.46
CA VAL A 185 5.66 11.43 -10.32
C VAL A 185 4.42 11.55 -11.17
N ALA A 186 4.14 10.49 -11.93
CA ALA A 186 2.88 10.30 -12.64
C ALA A 186 2.23 8.97 -12.23
N VAL A 187 0.90 8.97 -12.17
CA VAL A 187 0.09 7.78 -11.88
C VAL A 187 -0.93 7.62 -13.00
N ASN A 188 -1.00 6.43 -13.59
CA ASN A 188 -1.90 6.10 -14.69
C ASN A 188 -1.81 7.14 -15.83
N GLU A 189 -0.58 7.39 -16.30
CA GLU A 189 -0.22 8.33 -17.38
C GLU A 189 -0.53 9.81 -17.11
N LYS A 190 -0.94 10.16 -15.89
CA LYS A 190 -1.22 11.54 -15.51
C LYS A 190 -0.21 12.05 -14.50
N HIS A 191 0.35 13.23 -14.77
CA HIS A 191 1.19 13.92 -13.78
C HIS A 191 0.44 14.05 -12.45
N PHE A 192 1.14 13.76 -11.36
CA PHE A 192 0.55 13.71 -10.02
C PHE A 192 1.20 14.71 -9.06
N LEU A 193 2.53 14.65 -8.90
CA LEU A 193 3.27 15.52 -8.00
C LEU A 193 4.76 15.59 -8.35
N GLU A 194 5.47 16.49 -7.69
CA GLU A 194 6.92 16.65 -7.77
C GLU A 194 7.51 16.58 -6.35
N PHE A 195 8.75 16.09 -6.23
CA PHE A 195 9.49 16.06 -4.96
C PHE A 195 10.92 16.56 -5.21
N CYS A 196 11.24 17.76 -4.73
CA CYS A 196 12.55 18.37 -4.91
C CYS A 196 13.65 17.53 -4.28
N HIS A 197 14.80 17.44 -4.94
CA HIS A 197 15.94 16.66 -4.45
C HIS A 197 16.44 17.22 -3.12
N ARG A 198 16.37 16.41 -2.06
CA ARG A 198 17.02 16.73 -0.77
C ARG A 198 18.44 16.16 -0.67
N ILE A 199 18.71 15.08 -1.39
CA ILE A 199 20.04 14.53 -1.65
C ILE A 199 20.39 14.86 -3.09
N GLN A 200 21.43 15.66 -3.30
CA GLN A 200 21.81 16.21 -4.61
C GLN A 200 22.78 15.31 -5.39
N ASP A 201 23.52 14.44 -4.69
CA ASP A 201 24.44 13.47 -5.31
C ASP A 201 23.65 12.29 -5.90
N LEU A 202 22.90 12.52 -6.99
CA LEU A 202 21.91 11.57 -7.54
C LEU A 202 22.51 10.20 -7.89
N ASN A 203 23.75 10.18 -8.39
CA ASN A 203 24.46 8.95 -8.76
C ASN A 203 24.76 8.04 -7.55
N THR A 204 24.60 8.54 -6.32
CA THR A 204 24.77 7.74 -5.09
C THR A 204 23.46 7.07 -4.65
N ILE A 205 22.33 7.39 -5.27
CA ILE A 205 21.02 6.78 -5.02
C ILE A 205 20.93 5.48 -5.81
N THR A 206 21.46 4.39 -5.25
CA THR A 206 21.75 3.15 -5.99
C THR A 206 20.77 2.01 -5.74
N GLN A 207 19.72 2.22 -4.94
CA GLN A 207 18.73 1.17 -4.66
C GLN A 207 17.30 1.71 -4.78
N LEU A 208 16.45 0.96 -5.46
CA LEU A 208 15.00 1.08 -5.43
C LEU A 208 14.44 -0.05 -4.58
N GLY A 209 13.62 0.27 -3.57
CA GLY A 209 12.90 -0.69 -2.76
C GLY A 209 11.39 -0.47 -2.85
N ILE A 210 10.62 -1.54 -3.06
CA ILE A 210 9.16 -1.52 -3.10
C ILE A 210 8.61 -2.50 -2.05
N TYR A 211 7.74 -2.03 -1.18
CA TYR A 211 7.26 -2.77 -0.01
C TYR A 211 5.73 -2.67 0.14
N ASN A 212 5.21 -3.51 1.04
CA ASN A 212 3.81 -3.54 1.50
C ASN A 212 2.80 -4.07 0.47
N ASP A 213 1.61 -3.46 0.38
CA ASP A 213 0.37 -4.13 0.00
C ASP A 213 0.12 -4.12 -1.52
N VAL A 214 1.11 -4.53 -2.30
CA VAL A 214 1.02 -4.58 -3.77
C VAL A 214 1.48 -5.93 -4.32
N THR A 215 1.04 -6.24 -5.54
CA THR A 215 1.64 -7.24 -6.43
C THR A 215 2.25 -6.51 -7.62
N LEU A 216 3.39 -7.00 -8.11
CA LEU A 216 4.12 -6.35 -9.19
C LEU A 216 3.99 -7.18 -10.47
N ARG A 217 3.69 -6.50 -11.58
CA ARG A 217 3.73 -7.07 -12.94
C ARG A 217 5.05 -6.77 -13.62
N SER A 218 5.52 -5.53 -13.54
CA SER A 218 6.83 -5.15 -14.08
C SER A 218 7.43 -3.97 -13.32
N VAL A 219 8.76 -3.93 -13.31
CA VAL A 219 9.55 -2.75 -12.88
C VAL A 219 10.61 -2.54 -13.95
N THR A 220 10.57 -1.40 -14.63
CA THR A 220 11.53 -1.06 -15.69
C THR A 220 12.23 0.25 -15.39
N VAL A 221 13.45 0.36 -15.93
CA VAL A 221 14.28 1.56 -15.83
C VAL A 221 14.74 1.91 -17.22
N GLU A 222 14.42 3.12 -17.66
CA GLU A 222 14.72 3.63 -18.99
C GLU A 222 15.37 5.01 -18.90
N THR A 223 16.04 5.43 -19.97
CA THR A 223 16.49 6.81 -20.14
C THR A 223 15.60 7.47 -21.16
N LEU A 224 14.92 8.56 -20.81
CA LEU A 224 14.24 9.38 -21.79
C LEU A 224 15.28 10.14 -22.62
N LEU A 225 15.11 10.12 -23.94
CA LEU A 225 16.01 10.81 -24.88
C LEU A 225 15.64 12.29 -24.99
#